data_AF-A0AAN8D0G2-F1
#
_entry.id   AF-A0AAN8D0G2-F1
#
_cell.length_a   1.000
_cell.length_b   1.000
_cell.length_c   1.000
_cell.angle_alpha   90.00
_cell.angle_beta   90.00
_cell.angle_gamma   90.00
#
_symmetry.space_group_name_H-M   'P 1'
#
loop_
_entity.id
_entity.type
_entity.pdbx_description
1 polymer ?
#
loop_
_entity_poly.entity_id
_entity_poly.type
_entity_poly.pdbx_seq_one_letter_code
_entity_poly.pdbx_strand_id
1 'polypeptide(L)'
;MAAPQQREEKESEDCSLLPLVHDIIKCMDKDSPDVHQELAKLKVKIQEARDQISTMPGVDSSPLEQQQQLATLREQVRTKNQLLQKYKGLCMFDVPKAS
;
A
#
# COMPACT_ATOMS: atom_id res chain seq x y z
N MET A 1 21.53 11.81 -8.52
CA MET A 1 21.61 10.34 -8.41
C MET A 1 20.47 9.89 -7.51
N ALA A 2 19.30 9.58 -8.07
CA ALA A 2 18.20 8.98 -7.31
C ALA A 2 18.42 7.47 -7.32
N ALA A 3 18.67 6.89 -6.15
CA ALA A 3 18.75 5.44 -6.01
C ALA A 3 17.43 4.81 -6.50
N PRO A 4 17.47 3.66 -7.19
CA PRO A 4 16.25 2.93 -7.47
C PRO A 4 15.64 2.49 -6.14
N GLN A 5 14.51 3.10 -5.79
CA GLN A 5 13.66 2.61 -4.72
C GLN A 5 13.25 1.19 -5.13
N GLN A 6 13.84 0.20 -4.46
CA GLN A 6 13.31 -1.15 -4.43
C GLN A 6 11.87 -0.99 -3.98
N ARG A 7 10.92 -1.14 -4.91
CA ARG A 7 9.53 -1.40 -4.55
C ARG A 7 9.60 -2.70 -3.77
N GLU A 8 9.42 -2.63 -2.46
CA GLU A 8 9.36 -3.81 -1.63
C GLU A 8 8.22 -4.68 -2.18
N GLU A 9 8.57 -5.73 -2.91
CA GLU A 9 7.67 -6.79 -3.37
C GLU A 9 7.22 -7.66 -2.19
N LYS A 10 6.85 -7.03 -1.08
CA LYS A 10 6.41 -7.70 0.15
C LYS A 10 4.89 -7.86 0.22
N GLU A 11 4.16 -7.40 -0.80
CA GLU A 11 2.70 -7.25 -0.74
C GLU A 11 1.91 -8.42 -1.37
N SER A 12 2.56 -9.43 -1.96
CA SER A 12 1.84 -10.44 -2.76
C SER A 12 1.66 -11.82 -2.11
N GLU A 13 2.38 -12.14 -1.03
CA GLU A 13 2.25 -13.46 -0.39
C GLU A 13 0.96 -13.60 0.43
N ASP A 14 0.45 -12.51 1.02
CA ASP A 14 -0.73 -12.52 1.90
C ASP A 14 -2.07 -12.81 1.19
N CYS A 15 -2.11 -12.74 -0.16
CA CYS A 15 -3.32 -12.95 -0.96
C CYS A 15 -3.28 -14.23 -1.82
N SER A 16 -2.32 -15.13 -1.60
CA SER A 16 -2.21 -16.36 -2.38
C SER A 16 -3.42 -17.28 -2.18
N LEU A 17 -4.19 -17.51 -3.25
CA LEU A 17 -5.38 -18.38 -3.25
C LEU A 17 -5.06 -19.81 -3.71
N LEU A 18 -3.92 -20.02 -4.37
CA LEU A 18 -3.57 -21.30 -4.99
C LEU A 18 -3.52 -22.48 -4.02
N PRO A 19 -2.96 -22.36 -2.79
CA PRO A 19 -3.00 -23.45 -1.83
C PRO A 19 -4.42 -23.88 -1.46
N LEU A 20 -5.32 -22.91 -1.27
CA LEU A 20 -6.74 -23.18 -0.96
C LEU A 20 -7.45 -23.86 -2.14
N VAL A 21 -7.19 -23.41 -3.37
CA VAL A 21 -7.75 -24.06 -4.58
C VAL A 21 -7.25 -25.50 -4.71
N HIS A 22 -5.96 -25.73 -4.46
CA HIS A 22 -5.38 -27.07 -4.47
C HIS A 22 -6.02 -27.99 -3.42
N ASP A 23 -6.24 -27.49 -2.20
CA ASP A 23 -6.86 -28.26 -1.12
C ASP A 23 -8.32 -28.60 -1.43
N ILE A 24 -9.07 -27.68 -2.05
CA ILE A 24 -10.43 -27.96 -2.55
C ILE A 24 -10.42 -29.09 -3.57
N ILE A 25 -9.54 -29.03 -4.59
CA ILE A 25 -9.43 -30.08 -5.62
C ILE A 25 -9.10 -31.42 -4.97
N LYS A 26 -8.13 -31.45 -4.05
CA LYS A 26 -7.74 -32.65 -3.31
C LYS A 26 -8.86 -33.22 -2.44
N CYS A 27 -9.70 -32.38 -1.85
CA CYS A 27 -10.88 -32.81 -1.10
C CYS A 27 -11.96 -33.38 -2.04
N MET A 28 -12.16 -32.78 -3.22
CA MET A 28 -13.10 -33.28 -4.23
C MET A 28 -12.68 -34.64 -4.81
N ASP A 29 -11.39 -34.80 -5.13
CA ASP A 29 -10.83 -36.07 -5.66
C ASP A 29 -10.99 -37.26 -4.69
N LYS A 30 -11.25 -36.98 -3.41
CA LYS A 30 -11.40 -37.97 -2.34
C LYS A 30 -12.84 -38.12 -1.85
N ASP A 31 -13.80 -37.46 -2.48
CA ASP A 31 -15.19 -37.34 -1.98
C ASP A 31 -15.25 -36.93 -0.49
N SER A 32 -14.30 -36.08 -0.06
CA SER A 32 -14.20 -35.66 1.33
C SER A 32 -15.37 -34.74 1.70
N PRO A 33 -16.00 -34.91 2.88
CA PRO A 33 -17.00 -33.96 3.37
C PRO A 33 -16.42 -32.56 3.64
N ASP A 34 -15.09 -32.44 3.73
CA ASP A 34 -14.39 -31.19 4.06
C ASP A 34 -14.36 -30.17 2.90
N VAL A 35 -14.81 -30.55 1.69
CA VAL A 35 -14.88 -29.64 0.52
C VAL A 35 -15.63 -28.35 0.86
N HIS A 36 -16.73 -28.45 1.60
CA HIS A 36 -17.52 -27.29 2.00
C HIS A 36 -16.74 -26.34 2.94
N GLN A 37 -15.88 -26.89 3.80
CA GLN A 37 -15.05 -26.10 4.70
C GLN A 37 -13.95 -25.36 3.92
N GLU A 38 -13.27 -26.03 3.00
CA GLU A 38 -12.24 -25.40 2.17
C GLU A 38 -12.81 -24.32 1.24
N LEU A 39 -14.02 -24.56 0.70
CA LEU A 39 -14.74 -23.55 -0.08
C LEU A 39 -15.11 -22.32 0.76
N ALA A 40 -15.51 -22.52 2.03
CA ALA A 40 -15.79 -21.43 2.94
C ALA A 40 -14.53 -20.60 3.24
N LYS A 41 -13.37 -21.24 3.45
CA LYS A 41 -12.08 -20.56 3.63
C LYS A 41 -11.71 -19.73 2.41
N LEU A 42 -11.86 -20.28 1.19
CA LEU A 42 -11.61 -19.55 -0.05
C LEU A 42 -12.50 -18.30 -0.17
N LYS A 43 -13.79 -18.44 0.15
CA LYS A 43 -14.74 -17.31 0.14
C LYS A 43 -14.31 -16.20 1.10
N VAL A 44 -13.92 -16.57 2.33
CA VAL A 44 -13.42 -15.61 3.33
C VAL A 44 -12.18 -14.90 2.81
N LYS A 45 -11.20 -15.65 2.29
CA LYS A 45 -9.94 -15.08 1.79
C LYS A 45 -10.16 -14.10 0.62
N ILE A 46 -11.09 -14.40 -0.28
CA ILE A 46 -11.49 -13.48 -1.35
C ILE A 46 -12.12 -12.22 -0.78
N GLN A 47 -12.98 -12.35 0.24
CA GLN A 47 -13.61 -11.19 0.86
C GLN A 47 -12.60 -10.30 1.58
N GLU A 48 -11.66 -10.90 2.33
CA GLU A 48 -10.56 -10.17 2.96
C GLU A 48 -9.73 -9.39 1.92
N ALA A 49 -9.39 -10.02 0.79
CA ALA A 49 -8.66 -9.36 -0.29
C ALA A 49 -9.46 -8.18 -0.89
N ARG A 50 -10.78 -8.34 -1.07
CA ARG A 50 -11.65 -7.24 -1.51
C ARG A 50 -11.66 -6.09 -0.52
N ASP A 51 -11.80 -6.38 0.77
CA ASP A 51 -11.85 -5.37 1.82
C ASP A 51 -10.52 -4.61 1.89
N GLN A 52 -9.38 -5.30 1.75
CA GLN A 52 -8.06 -4.67 1.66
C GLN A 52 -7.97 -3.72 0.47
N ILE A 53 -8.36 -4.17 -0.73
CA ILE A 53 -8.39 -3.33 -1.93
C ILE A 53 -9.29 -2.11 -1.72
N SER A 54 -10.47 -2.28 -1.13
CA SER A 54 -11.40 -1.17 -0.85
C SER A 54 -10.83 -0.11 0.10
N THR A 55 -9.88 -0.47 0.96
CA THR A 55 -9.21 0.50 1.85
C THR A 55 -7.94 1.11 1.26
N MET A 56 -7.49 0.64 0.09
CA MET A 56 -6.25 1.10 -0.52
C MET A 56 -6.40 2.54 -1.04
N PRO A 57 -5.47 3.46 -0.70
CA PRO A 57 -5.58 4.84 -1.17
C PRO A 57 -5.52 4.93 -2.69
N GLY A 58 -6.47 5.66 -3.27
CA GLY A 58 -6.50 5.95 -4.69
C GLY A 58 -7.21 4.92 -5.55
N VAL A 59 -7.76 3.81 -5.03
CA VAL A 59 -8.48 2.83 -5.88
C VAL A 59 -9.71 3.43 -6.55
N ASP A 60 -10.30 4.45 -5.93
CA ASP A 60 -11.47 5.18 -6.44
C ASP A 60 -11.10 6.29 -7.44
N SER A 61 -9.81 6.52 -7.69
CA SER A 61 -9.31 7.60 -8.56
C SER A 61 -8.80 7.05 -9.89
N SER A 62 -9.03 7.80 -10.97
CA SER A 62 -8.46 7.47 -12.26
C SER A 62 -6.93 7.61 -12.25
N PRO A 63 -6.20 6.89 -13.13
CA PRO A 63 -4.75 7.01 -13.21
C PRO A 63 -4.26 8.46 -13.44
N LEU A 64 -5.03 9.25 -14.19
CA LEU A 64 -4.72 10.65 -14.45
C LEU A 64 -4.85 11.51 -13.19
N GLU A 65 -5.91 11.34 -12.41
CA GLU A 65 -6.11 12.05 -11.15
C GLU A 65 -5.01 11.71 -10.14
N GLN A 66 -4.65 10.43 -10.03
CA GLN A 66 -3.55 9.99 -9.18
C GLN A 66 -2.22 10.66 -9.58
N GLN A 67 -1.94 10.74 -10.89
CA GLN A 67 -0.73 11.38 -11.39
C GLN A 67 -0.71 12.89 -11.11
N GLN A 68 -1.85 13.56 -11.27
CA GLN A 68 -1.99 14.99 -10.99
C GLN A 68 -1.83 15.28 -9.48
N GLN A 69 -2.42 14.46 -8.61
CA GLN A 69 -2.26 14.57 -7.17
C GLN A 69 -0.80 14.37 -6.76
N LEU A 70 -0.11 13.38 -7.34
CA LEU A 70 1.31 13.14 -7.11
C LEU A 70 2.18 14.34 -7.53
N ALA A 71 1.90 14.93 -8.71
CA ALA A 71 2.61 16.11 -9.18
C ALA A 71 2.43 17.30 -8.22
N THR A 72 1.19 17.53 -7.78
CA THR A 72 0.85 18.57 -6.81
C THR A 72 1.59 18.38 -5.48
N LEU A 73 1.59 17.16 -4.93
CA LEU A 73 2.30 16.84 -3.69
C LEU A 73 3.80 17.08 -3.81
N ARG A 74 4.42 16.69 -4.94
CA ARG A 74 5.84 16.94 -5.21
C ARG A 74 6.17 18.43 -5.23
N GLU A 75 5.32 19.23 -5.87
CA GLU A 75 5.48 20.69 -5.88
C GLU A 75 5.34 21.28 -4.48
N GLN A 76 4.34 20.86 -3.70
CA GLN A 76 4.19 21.31 -2.31
C GLN A 76 5.42 21.01 -1.46
N VAL A 77 5.98 19.80 -1.57
CA VAL A 77 7.22 19.42 -0.87
C VAL A 77 8.37 20.31 -1.29
N ARG A 78 8.52 20.60 -2.58
CA ARG A 78 9.55 21.51 -3.10
C ARG A 78 9.43 22.90 -2.49
N THR A 79 8.24 23.48 -2.53
CA THR A 79 7.96 24.83 -2.03
C THR A 79 8.16 24.91 -0.51
N LYS A 80 7.65 23.92 0.25
CA LYS A 80 7.86 23.86 1.71
C LYS A 80 9.35 23.76 2.06
N ASN A 81 10.11 22.93 1.35
CA ASN A 81 11.56 22.83 1.55
C ASN A 81 12.27 24.15 1.23
N GLN A 82 11.90 24.83 0.15
CA GLN A 82 12.49 26.14 -0.18
C GLN A 82 12.20 27.16 0.92
N LEU A 83 10.98 27.18 1.46
CA LEU A 83 10.60 28.06 2.54
C LEU A 83 11.41 27.76 3.81
N LEU A 84 11.56 26.49 4.20
CA LEU A 84 12.39 26.08 5.33
C LEU A 84 13.86 26.52 5.14
N GLN A 85 14.41 26.40 3.93
CA GLN A 85 15.77 26.87 3.64
C GLN A 85 15.91 28.39 3.77
N LYS A 86 14.92 29.16 3.30
CA LYS A 86 14.89 30.61 3.50
C LYS A 86 14.87 30.98 4.98
N TYR A 87 14.05 30.30 5.79
CA TYR A 87 14.01 30.55 7.24
C TYR A 87 15.32 30.17 7.93
N LYS A 88 15.97 29.06 7.53
CA LYS A 88 17.29 28.67 8.05
C LYS A 88 18.37 29.70 7.74
N GLY A 89 18.38 30.24 6.53
CA GLY A 89 19.34 31.27 6.10
C GLY A 89 19.08 32.66 6.69
N LEU A 90 17.90 32.91 7.27
CA LEU A 90 17.52 34.22 7.77
C LEU A 90 18.01 34.53 9.19
N CYS A 91 18.63 33.58 9.91
CA CYS A 91 19.24 33.76 11.25
C CYS A 91 18.50 34.71 12.20
N MET A 92 17.16 34.71 12.20
CA MET A 92 16.32 35.39 13.19
C MET A 92 15.94 34.46 14.35
N PHE A 93 16.48 33.24 14.36
CA PHE A 93 16.30 32.22 15.41
C PHE A 93 17.63 31.83 16.06
N ASP A 94 18.54 32.79 16.28
CA ASP A 94 19.46 32.65 17.41
C ASP A 94 18.60 32.70 18.67
N VAL A 95 18.12 31.52 19.09
CA VAL A 95 17.58 31.34 20.44
C VAL A 95 18.72 31.75 21.36
N PRO A 96 18.55 32.79 22.22
CA PRO A 96 19.60 33.17 23.15
C PRO A 96 19.95 31.92 23.94
N LYS A 97 21.20 31.47 23.81
CA LYS A 97 21.71 30.34 24.59
C LYS A 97 21.62 30.77 26.04
N ALA A 98 20.68 30.19 26.78
CA ALA A 98 20.44 30.52 28.19
C ALA A 98 21.77 30.42 28.95
N SER A 99 22.22 31.56 29.46
CA SER A 99 23.33 31.67 30.41
C SER A 99 22.85 31.32 31.81
#